data_AF-A0A2M8X065-F1
#
_entry.id   AF-A0A2M8X065-F1
#
_cell.length_a   1.000
_cell.length_b   1.000
_cell.length_c   1.000
_cell.angle_alpha   90.00
_cell.angle_beta   90.00
_cell.angle_gamma   90.00
#
_symmetry.space_group_name_H-M   'P 1'
#
loop_
_entity.id
_entity.type
_entity.pdbx_description
1 polymer ?
#
loop_
_entity_poly.entity_id
_entity_poly.type
_entity_poly.pdbx_seq_one_letter_code
_entity_poly.pdbx_strand_id
1 'polypeptide(L)' 'MHEFQLPDMTCGHCAGMVNQTLQMVDPGCKVQVDMSKRLVTVQSAEDRLTLAEALTEAGYPPS' A
#
# COMPACT_ATOMS: atom_id res chain seq x y z
N MET A 1 3.34 11.72 -3.53
CA MET A 1 2.27 10.81 -4.00
C MET A 1 2.95 9.67 -4.69
N HIS A 2 2.67 8.44 -4.26
CA HIS A 2 3.36 7.22 -4.65
C HIS A 2 2.35 6.20 -5.16
N GLU A 3 2.78 5.33 -6.07
CA GLU A 3 1.94 4.30 -6.67
C GLU A 3 2.64 2.94 -6.58
N PHE A 4 1.92 1.93 -6.11
CA PHE A 4 2.41 0.57 -5.90
C PHE A 4 1.49 -0.43 -6.58
N GLN A 5 2.07 -1.29 -7.41
CA GLN A 5 1.35 -2.37 -8.04
C GLN A 5 1.51 -3.62 -7.18
N LEU A 6 0.40 -4.10 -6.62
CA LEU A 6 0.37 -5.17 -5.61
C LEU A 6 -0.35 -6.40 -6.17
N PRO A 7 0.30 -7.23 -7.00
CA PRO A 7 -0.34 -8.33 -7.71
C PRO A 7 -0.96 -9.39 -6.79
N ASP A 8 -0.45 -9.50 -5.56
CA ASP A 8 -0.91 -10.41 -4.50
C ASP A 8 -2.17 -9.92 -3.74
N MET A 9 -2.64 -8.69 -3.99
CA MET A 9 -3.96 -8.26 -3.52
C MET A 9 -5.08 -8.98 -4.29
N THR A 10 -5.55 -10.08 -3.73
CA THR A 10 -6.53 -10.98 -4.39
C THR A 10 -7.95 -10.88 -3.82
N CYS A 11 -8.15 -10.22 -2.67
CA CYS A 11 -9.47 -10.12 -2.02
C CYS A 11 -9.65 -8.81 -1.23
N GLY A 12 -10.90 -8.40 -0.96
CA GLY A 12 -11.25 -7.18 -0.21
C GLY A 12 -10.52 -7.01 1.14
N HIS A 13 -10.19 -8.11 1.82
CA HIS A 13 -9.39 -8.08 3.05
C HIS A 13 -7.96 -7.58 2.85
N CYS A 14 -7.37 -7.82 1.68
CA CYS A 14 -6.02 -7.35 1.36
C CYS A 14 -5.96 -5.81 1.35
N ALA A 15 -7.03 -5.14 0.89
CA ALA A 15 -7.12 -3.67 0.91
C ALA A 15 -7.12 -3.10 2.33
N GLY A 16 -7.84 -3.74 3.25
CA GLY A 16 -7.81 -3.34 4.66
C GLY A 16 -6.42 -3.48 5.26
N MET A 17 -5.75 -4.61 5.01
CA MET A 17 -4.40 -4.87 5.51
C MET A 17 -3.38 -3.86 4.96
N VAL A 18 -3.36 -3.64 3.65
CA VAL A 18 -2.45 -2.66 3.01
C VAL A 18 -2.68 -1.26 3.56
N ASN A 19 -3.94 -0.83 3.67
CA ASN A 19 -4.27 0.47 4.25
C ASN A 19 -3.81 0.59 5.72
N GLN A 20 -3.95 -0.47 6.51
CA GLN A 20 -3.49 -0.48 7.90
C GLN A 20 -1.96 -0.43 7.98
N THR A 21 -1.25 -1.20 7.16
CA THR A 21 0.22 -1.18 7.08
C THR A 21 0.73 0.22 6.77
N LEU A 22 0.17 0.87 5.75
CA LEU A 22 0.58 2.22 5.36
C LEU A 22 0.27 3.26 6.44
N GLN A 23 -0.88 3.16 7.12
CA GLN A 23 -1.22 4.04 8.24
C GLN A 23 -0.33 3.81 9.49
N MET A 24 0.22 2.62 9.68
CA MET A 24 1.19 2.38 10.77
C MET A 24 2.52 3.08 10.51
N VAL A 25 2.92 3.20 9.24
CA VAL A 25 4.12 3.94 8.82
C VAL A 25 3.87 5.44 8.85
N ASP A 26 2.79 5.90 8.22
CA ASP A 26 2.37 7.29 8.18
C ASP A 26 0.88 7.40 8.54
N PRO A 27 0.54 7.78 9.79
CA PRO A 27 -0.85 7.91 10.24
C PRO A 27 -1.66 8.98 9.49
N GLY A 28 -0.99 9.93 8.84
CA GLY A 28 -1.60 10.99 8.03
C GLY A 28 -1.75 10.64 6.56
N CYS A 29 -1.31 9.45 6.13
CA CYS A 29 -1.35 9.10 4.72
C CYS A 29 -2.78 8.89 4.22
N LYS A 30 -2.99 9.20 2.94
CA LYS A 30 -4.23 8.86 2.22
C LYS A 30 -3.94 7.74 1.25
N VAL A 31 -4.62 6.62 1.44
CA VAL A 31 -4.49 5.42 0.61
C VAL A 31 -5.73 5.28 -0.26
N GLN A 32 -5.52 5.10 -1.56
CA GLN A 32 -6.52 4.72 -2.54
C GLN A 32 -6.16 3.35 -3.10
N VAL A 33 -7.09 2.40 -3.05
CA VAL A 33 -6.87 1.05 -3.56
C VAL A 33 -7.80 0.78 -4.74
N ASP A 34 -7.20 0.51 -5.89
CA ASP A 34 -7.86 0.11 -7.12
C ASP A 34 -7.72 -1.41 -7.31
N MET A 35 -8.68 -2.17 -6.77
CA MET A 35 -8.66 -3.64 -6.84
C MET A 35 -8.70 -4.17 -8.28
N SER A 36 -9.41 -3.50 -9.18
CA SER A 36 -9.48 -3.89 -10.60
C SER A 36 -8.13 -3.83 -11.30
N LYS A 37 -7.25 -2.92 -10.86
CA LYS A 37 -5.90 -2.72 -11.42
C LYS A 37 -4.79 -3.24 -10.51
N ARG A 38 -5.15 -3.70 -9.30
CA ARG A 38 -4.22 -4.05 -8.21
C ARG A 38 -3.20 -2.95 -7.97
N LEU A 39 -3.70 -1.71 -7.96
CA LEU A 39 -2.90 -0.50 -7.82
C LEU A 39 -3.25 0.18 -6.50
N VAL A 40 -2.23 0.59 -5.76
CA VAL A 40 -2.38 1.35 -4.52
C VAL A 40 -1.69 2.68 -4.67
N THR A 41 -2.45 3.74 -4.50
CA THR A 41 -1.98 5.12 -4.56
C THR A 41 -1.92 5.68 -3.15
N VAL A 42 -0.76 6.20 -2.76
CA VAL A 42 -0.49 6.66 -1.40
C VAL A 42 -0.03 8.12 -1.45
N GLN A 43 -0.78 9.01 -0.79
CA GLN A 43 -0.29 10.34 -0.44
C GLN A 43 0.25 10.27 0.99
N SER A 44 1.56 10.36 1.13
CA SER A 44 2.29 10.30 2.40
C SER A 44 3.45 11.27 2.34
N ALA A 45 3.92 11.71 3.52
CA ALA A 45 5.14 12.48 3.66
C ALA A 45 6.40 11.60 3.56
N GLU A 46 6.25 10.29 3.75
CA GLU A 46 7.33 9.32 3.69
C GLU A 46 7.77 9.06 2.24
N ASP A 47 9.02 8.61 2.10
CA ASP A 47 9.58 8.22 0.83
C ASP A 47 9.02 6.89 0.32
N ARG A 48 9.05 6.73 -1.01
CA ARG A 48 8.54 5.54 -1.69
C ARG A 48 9.18 4.25 -1.16
N LEU A 49 10.46 4.29 -0.83
CA LEU A 49 11.21 3.12 -0.37
C LEU A 49 10.69 2.62 0.99
N THR A 50 10.51 3.52 1.96
CA THR A 50 9.95 3.21 3.29
C THR A 50 8.58 2.53 3.18
N LEU A 51 7.71 3.07 2.33
CA LEU A 51 6.38 2.50 2.10
C LEU A 51 6.47 1.14 1.40
N ALA A 52 7.36 0.98 0.42
CA ALA A 52 7.56 -0.30 -0.29
C ALA A 52 8.09 -1.41 0.64
N GLU A 53 9.01 -1.07 1.54
CA GLU A 53 9.52 -2.02 2.54
C GLU A 53 8.41 -2.47 3.48
N ALA A 54 7.64 -1.54 4.04
CA ALA A 54 6.52 -1.88 4.91
C ALA A 54 5.46 -2.76 4.21
N LEU A 55 5.14 -2.46 2.94
CA LEU A 55 4.26 -3.28 2.12
C LEU A 55 4.82 -4.69 1.92
N THR A 56 6.13 -4.80 1.65
CA THR A 56 6.83 -6.09 1.50
C THR A 56 6.83 -6.89 2.80
N GLU A 57 7.11 -6.26 3.94
CA GLU A 57 7.05 -6.89 5.27
C GLU A 57 5.64 -7.38 5.62
N ALA A 58 4.61 -6.66 5.17
CA ALA A 58 3.22 -7.06 5.30
C ALA A 58 2.79 -8.18 4.31
N GLY A 59 3.70 -8.65 3.46
CA GLY A 59 3.44 -9.71 2.47
C GLY A 59 2.84 -9.23 1.15
N TYR A 60 2.92 -7.93 0.86
CA TYR A 60 2.45 -7.31 -0.39
C TYR A 60 3.61 -6.62 -1.10
N PRO A 61 4.59 -7.35 -1.65
CA PRO A 61 5.71 -6.76 -2.36
C PRO A 61 5.23 -6.00 -3.61
N PRO A 62 5.61 -4.71 -3.77
CA PRO A 62 5.35 -3.99 -5.01
C PRO A 62 6.14 -4.54 -6.19
N SER A 63 5.53 -4.61 -7.38
CA SER A 63 6.19 -4.99 -8.65
C SER A 63 6.63 -3.78 -9.48
#